data_AF-X0VL81-F1
#
_entry.id   AF-X0VL81-F1
#
_cell.length_a   1.000
_cell.length_b   1.000
_cell.length_c   1.000
_cell.angle_alpha   90.00
_cell.angle_beta   90.00
_cell.angle_gamma   90.00
#
_symmetry.space_group_name_H-M   'P 1'
#
loop_
_entity.id
_entity.type
_entity.pdbx_description
1 polymer ?
#
loop_
_entity_poly.entity_id
_entity_poly.type
_entity_poly.pdbx_seq_one_letter_code
_entity_poly.pdbx_strand_id
1 'polypeptide(L)'
;KRLALRQVTRHTAATGKQTHVVTNDRETTAVELAHRMFSRWGQENFLKYMVQKRDFDGLVTHLMEDADTKQMVVNPKRTELRKELKRQRLDLEKLTAAYGAEALRNRESSRPTMRGFKTANGRLGQEIGRQQSRVEKLEAQLKQVPAKLPLAATFKGKSPKKVHAETRRLIHVFRMSAHRAESALRELFRPVYPRWRHESREMVRTFLNSSGDLEVRDGELRVTLQAQAAPHRTQVLAHLCAQLNTLNAKFPRLRPGAPFR
;
A
#
# COMPACT_ATOMS: atom_id res chain seq x y z
N LYS A 1 -27.29 3.94 16.09
CA LYS A 1 -27.55 3.43 14.72
C LYS A 1 -26.86 2.08 14.57
N ARG A 2 -27.57 1.01 14.19
CA ARG A 2 -26.98 -0.31 13.89
C ARG A 2 -26.83 -0.43 12.37
N LEU A 3 -25.65 -0.82 11.89
CA LEU A 3 -25.37 -1.06 10.46
C LEU A 3 -25.37 -2.57 10.21
N ALA A 4 -26.30 -3.07 9.39
CA ALA A 4 -26.38 -4.48 9.03
C ALA A 4 -25.44 -4.78 7.86
N LEU A 5 -24.48 -5.69 8.09
CA LEU A 5 -23.47 -6.08 7.10
C LEU A 5 -23.65 -7.55 6.72
N ARG A 6 -23.26 -7.89 5.49
CA ARG A 6 -23.20 -9.25 4.96
C ARG A 6 -21.79 -9.79 5.12
N GLN A 7 -21.66 -11.06 5.51
CA GLN A 7 -20.38 -11.76 5.56
C GLN A 7 -20.32 -12.84 4.48
N VAL A 8 -19.20 -12.88 3.75
CA VAL A 8 -18.85 -13.95 2.81
C VAL A 8 -17.58 -14.63 3.33
N THR A 9 -17.59 -15.95 3.47
CA THR A 9 -16.43 -16.71 3.98
C THR A 9 -15.86 -17.60 2.88
N ARG A 10 -14.57 -17.45 2.57
CA ARG A 10 -13.84 -18.43 1.75
C ARG A 10 -13.15 -19.45 2.66
N HIS A 11 -13.45 -20.72 2.46
CA HIS A 11 -12.76 -21.82 3.10
C HIS A 11 -11.64 -22.34 2.18
N THR A 12 -10.39 -22.39 2.68
CA THR A 12 -9.25 -22.92 1.91
C THR A 12 -8.92 -24.33 2.41
N ALA A 13 -9.44 -25.36 1.73
CA ALA A 13 -9.37 -26.76 2.18
C ALA A 13 -7.92 -27.23 2.47
N ALA A 14 -6.95 -26.87 1.63
CA ALA A 14 -5.55 -27.29 1.78
C ALA A 14 -4.84 -26.76 3.04
N THR A 15 -5.34 -25.68 3.66
CA THR A 15 -4.67 -25.03 4.81
C THR A 15 -5.57 -24.88 6.03
N GLY A 16 -6.85 -25.26 5.92
CA GLY A 16 -7.88 -24.99 6.94
C GLY A 16 -8.18 -23.49 7.17
N LYS A 17 -7.55 -22.58 6.42
CA LYS A 17 -7.69 -21.14 6.64
C LYS A 17 -9.05 -20.64 6.15
N GLN A 18 -9.69 -19.84 6.99
CA GLN A 18 -10.90 -19.10 6.66
C GLN A 18 -10.58 -17.63 6.45
N THR A 19 -11.11 -17.05 5.37
CA THR A 19 -11.01 -15.60 5.14
C THR A 19 -12.41 -15.04 5.07
N HIS A 20 -12.71 -14.12 5.98
CA HIS A 20 -14.00 -13.46 6.07
C HIS A 20 -13.95 -12.10 5.35
N VAL A 21 -14.91 -11.88 4.46
CA VAL A 21 -15.15 -10.61 3.79
C VAL A 21 -16.45 -10.04 4.35
N VAL A 22 -16.38 -8.86 4.96
CA VAL A 22 -17.55 -8.15 5.49
C VAL A 22 -17.87 -6.98 4.57
N THR A 23 -19.10 -6.92 4.07
CA THR A 23 -19.53 -5.92 3.09
C THR A 23 -20.94 -5.41 3.35
N ASN A 24 -21.24 -4.18 2.96
CA ASN A 24 -22.60 -3.65 2.88
C ASN A 24 -23.26 -3.93 1.51
N ASP A 25 -22.50 -4.46 0.53
CA ASP A 25 -22.98 -4.86 -0.78
C ASP A 25 -23.85 -6.13 -0.70
N ARG A 26 -25.11 -6.00 -1.10
CA ARG A 26 -26.10 -7.08 -1.11
C ARG A 26 -26.43 -7.61 -2.50
N GLU A 27 -26.02 -6.90 -3.54
CA GLU A 27 -26.41 -7.20 -4.93
C GLU A 27 -25.38 -8.11 -5.59
N THR A 28 -24.08 -7.86 -5.36
CA THR A 28 -23.02 -8.65 -5.97
C THR A 28 -23.02 -10.08 -5.44
N THR A 29 -22.81 -11.06 -6.32
CA THR A 29 -22.72 -12.47 -5.93
C THR A 29 -21.52 -12.72 -5.00
N ALA A 30 -21.62 -13.72 -4.13
CA ALA A 30 -20.54 -14.06 -3.21
C ALA A 30 -19.24 -14.44 -3.94
N VAL A 31 -19.36 -15.12 -5.09
CA VAL A 31 -18.23 -15.55 -5.93
C VAL A 31 -17.51 -14.35 -6.54
N GLU A 32 -18.26 -13.40 -7.11
CA GLU A 32 -17.66 -12.21 -7.72
C GLU A 32 -17.02 -11.30 -6.66
N LEU A 33 -17.69 -11.11 -5.53
CA LEU A 33 -17.14 -10.34 -4.41
C LEU A 33 -15.86 -10.97 -3.88
N ALA A 34 -15.85 -12.30 -3.71
CA ALA A 34 -14.65 -13.04 -3.35
C ALA A 34 -13.55 -12.88 -4.41
N HIS A 35 -13.87 -13.04 -5.69
CA HIS A 35 -12.90 -12.86 -6.78
C HIS A 35 -12.27 -11.46 -6.76
N ARG A 36 -13.06 -10.39 -6.63
CA ARG A 36 -12.56 -9.01 -6.53
C ARG A 36 -11.66 -8.83 -5.30
N MET A 37 -12.07 -9.34 -4.15
CA MET A 37 -11.28 -9.25 -2.91
C MET A 37 -9.97 -10.03 -2.97
N PHE A 38 -9.95 -11.23 -3.52
CA PHE A 38 -8.70 -11.98 -3.66
C PHE A 38 -7.81 -11.45 -4.79
N SER A 39 -8.39 -10.85 -5.82
CA SER A 39 -7.65 -10.15 -6.87
C SER A 39 -6.98 -8.88 -6.37
N ARG A 40 -7.45 -8.28 -5.27
CA ARG A 40 -6.77 -7.16 -4.58
C ARG A 40 -5.35 -7.52 -4.17
N TRP A 41 -5.09 -8.77 -3.78
CA TRP A 41 -3.74 -9.21 -3.44
C TRP A 41 -2.76 -9.09 -4.62
N GLY A 42 -3.28 -9.16 -5.86
CA GLY A 42 -2.52 -8.83 -7.07
C GLY A 42 -2.04 -7.37 -7.11
N GLN A 43 -2.80 -6.43 -6.55
CA GLN A 43 -2.42 -5.01 -6.47
C GLN A 43 -1.27 -4.79 -5.47
N GLU A 44 -1.28 -5.48 -4.34
CA GLU A 44 -0.18 -5.42 -3.37
C GLU A 44 1.09 -6.03 -3.95
N ASN A 45 0.97 -7.17 -4.63
CA ASN A 45 2.08 -7.78 -5.37
C ASN A 45 2.64 -6.84 -6.46
N PHE A 46 1.75 -6.14 -7.18
CA PHE A 46 2.14 -5.11 -8.14
C PHE A 46 2.95 -4.00 -7.46
N LEU A 47 2.41 -3.37 -6.41
CA LEU A 47 3.10 -2.27 -5.71
C LEU A 47 4.45 -2.71 -5.15
N LYS A 48 4.50 -3.86 -4.50
CA LYS A 48 5.75 -4.44 -3.97
C LYS A 48 6.78 -4.63 -5.08
N TYR A 49 6.38 -5.26 -6.18
CA TYR A 49 7.27 -5.47 -7.33
C TYR A 49 7.75 -4.14 -7.94
N MET A 50 6.84 -3.19 -8.12
CA MET A 50 7.15 -1.91 -8.76
C MET A 50 8.08 -1.05 -7.92
N VAL A 51 7.90 -1.01 -6.60
CA VAL A 51 8.84 -0.36 -5.68
C VAL A 51 10.21 -1.04 -5.76
N GLN A 52 10.26 -2.37 -5.61
CA GLN A 52 11.53 -3.10 -5.54
C GLN A 52 12.32 -3.13 -6.86
N LYS A 53 11.64 -3.16 -8.01
CA LYS A 53 12.27 -3.46 -9.31
C LYS A 53 12.18 -2.32 -10.32
N ARG A 54 11.30 -1.32 -10.10
CA ARG A 54 10.99 -0.27 -11.09
C ARG A 54 10.97 1.14 -10.48
N ASP A 55 11.51 1.31 -9.26
CA ASP A 55 11.69 2.60 -8.58
C ASP A 55 10.40 3.44 -8.54
N PHE A 56 9.28 2.78 -8.26
CA PHE A 56 7.95 3.37 -8.37
C PHE A 56 7.73 4.55 -7.41
N ASP A 57 8.33 4.49 -6.24
CA ASP A 57 8.32 5.52 -5.20
C ASP A 57 9.46 6.54 -5.32
N GLY A 58 10.42 6.31 -6.22
CA GLY A 58 11.51 7.22 -6.52
C GLY A 58 11.05 8.59 -7.00
N LEU A 59 11.93 9.58 -6.82
CA LEU A 59 11.67 10.95 -7.23
C LEU A 59 11.79 11.07 -8.75
N VAL A 60 10.65 11.23 -9.42
CA VAL A 60 10.59 11.33 -10.88
C VAL A 60 11.04 12.70 -11.40
N THR A 61 10.81 13.76 -10.63
CA THR A 61 11.14 15.12 -11.04
C THR A 61 11.40 16.01 -9.83
N HIS A 62 12.29 16.98 -10.00
CA HIS A 62 12.53 18.07 -9.06
C HIS A 62 11.70 19.32 -9.38
N LEU A 63 10.91 19.29 -10.46
CA LEU A 63 10.04 20.41 -10.82
C LEU A 63 9.01 20.66 -9.73
N MET A 64 8.94 21.92 -9.31
CA MET A 64 8.02 22.40 -8.30
C MET A 64 7.03 23.38 -8.93
N GLU A 65 5.78 23.28 -8.51
CA GLU A 65 4.71 24.20 -8.89
C GLU A 65 4.07 24.80 -7.63
N ASP A 66 3.42 25.95 -7.76
CA ASP A 66 2.74 26.57 -6.64
C ASP A 66 1.56 25.70 -6.20
N ALA A 67 1.45 25.48 -4.90
CA ALA A 67 0.35 24.71 -4.34
C ALA A 67 -0.89 25.59 -4.15
N ASP A 68 -2.06 24.97 -4.23
CA ASP A 68 -3.32 25.65 -3.93
C ASP A 68 -3.37 26.01 -2.44
N THR A 69 -3.24 27.29 -2.15
CA THR A 69 -3.21 27.84 -0.79
C THR A 69 -4.52 27.65 -0.03
N LYS A 70 -5.64 27.49 -0.75
CA LYS A 70 -6.98 27.32 -0.19
C LYS A 70 -7.30 25.84 0.10
N GLN A 71 -6.47 24.91 -0.39
CA GLN A 71 -6.67 23.49 -0.16
C GLN A 71 -6.71 23.19 1.35
N MET A 72 -7.79 22.55 1.80
CA MET A 72 -7.97 22.19 3.21
C MET A 72 -7.18 20.95 3.56
N VAL A 73 -6.13 21.10 4.36
CA VAL A 73 -5.26 20.02 4.82
C VAL A 73 -5.48 19.68 6.29
N VAL A 74 -5.11 18.47 6.70
CA VAL A 74 -5.19 18.04 8.10
C VAL A 74 -4.27 18.91 8.93
N ASN A 75 -4.78 19.43 10.05
CA ASN A 75 -4.00 20.26 10.94
C ASN A 75 -2.85 19.45 11.58
N PRO A 76 -1.57 19.79 11.32
CA PRO A 76 -0.44 19.03 11.88
C PRO A 76 -0.42 19.06 13.41
N LYS A 77 -0.84 20.18 14.04
CA LYS A 77 -0.95 20.26 15.51
C LYS A 77 -1.95 19.25 16.06
N ARG A 78 -3.03 18.97 15.32
CA ARG A 78 -4.03 17.96 15.71
C ARG A 78 -3.45 16.55 15.63
N THR A 79 -2.58 16.29 14.65
CA THR A 79 -1.86 15.01 14.54
C THR A 79 -0.88 14.80 15.69
N GLU A 80 -0.11 15.82 16.05
CA GLU A 80 0.80 15.75 17.20
C GLU A 80 0.06 15.57 18.52
N LEU A 81 -1.03 16.31 18.75
CA LEU A 81 -1.89 16.12 19.92
C LEU A 81 -2.49 14.71 19.99
N ARG A 82 -2.87 14.11 18.84
CA ARG A 82 -3.37 12.73 18.80
C ARG A 82 -2.29 11.70 19.13
N LYS A 83 -1.05 11.90 18.66
CA LYS A 83 0.08 11.04 19.02
C LYS A 83 0.35 11.12 20.52
N GLU A 84 0.38 12.34 21.06
CA GLU A 84 0.57 12.58 22.49
C GLU A 84 -0.54 11.92 23.32
N LEU A 85 -1.80 12.12 22.94
CA LEU A 85 -2.95 11.51 23.61
C LEU A 85 -2.84 9.97 23.59
N LYS A 86 -2.44 9.38 22.47
CA LYS A 86 -2.23 7.93 22.37
C LYS A 86 -1.14 7.45 23.33
N ARG A 87 -0.03 8.18 23.43
CA ARG A 87 1.06 7.87 24.38
C ARG A 87 0.57 7.95 25.83
N GLN A 88 -0.09 9.05 26.21
CA GLN A 88 -0.57 9.25 27.58
C GLN A 88 -1.65 8.23 27.98
N ARG A 89 -2.49 7.79 27.04
CA ARG A 89 -3.47 6.71 27.26
C ARG A 89 -2.81 5.35 27.48
N LEU A 90 -1.76 5.02 26.74
CA LEU A 90 -0.98 3.80 26.96
C LEU A 90 -0.31 3.82 28.34
N ASP A 91 0.21 4.96 28.77
CA ASP A 91 0.82 5.09 30.10
C ASP A 91 -0.23 4.98 31.22
N LEU A 92 -1.43 5.55 31.02
CA LEU A 92 -2.56 5.36 31.93
C LEU A 92 -2.99 3.90 32.03
N GLU A 93 -3.04 3.19 30.90
CA GLU A 93 -3.36 1.76 30.84
C GLU A 93 -2.35 0.93 31.63
N LYS A 94 -1.04 1.20 31.47
CA LYS A 94 0.02 0.53 32.25
C LYS A 94 -0.11 0.77 33.76
N LEU A 95 -0.34 2.02 34.17
CA LEU A 95 -0.52 2.37 35.59
C LEU A 95 -1.77 1.69 36.18
N THR A 96 -2.86 1.67 35.41
CA THR A 96 -4.11 1.01 35.80
C THR A 96 -3.94 -0.51 35.90
N ALA A 97 -3.20 -1.11 34.97
CA ALA A 97 -2.86 -2.53 35.01
C ALA A 97 -1.98 -2.88 36.22
N ALA A 98 -0.98 -2.05 36.54
CA ALA A 98 -0.15 -2.23 37.73
C ALA A 98 -0.97 -2.14 39.02
N TYR A 99 -1.85 -1.14 39.11
CA TYR A 99 -2.77 -1.00 40.25
C TYR A 99 -3.74 -2.20 40.37
N GLY A 100 -4.24 -2.72 39.25
CA GLY A 100 -5.06 -3.93 39.20
C GLY A 100 -4.28 -5.20 39.60
N ALA A 101 -3.02 -5.32 39.19
CA ALA A 101 -2.16 -6.43 39.59
C ALA A 101 -1.87 -6.42 41.11
N GLU A 102 -1.65 -5.24 41.70
CA GLU A 102 -1.55 -5.09 43.16
C GLU A 102 -2.87 -5.46 43.86
N ALA A 103 -4.02 -5.14 43.26
CA ALA A 103 -5.32 -5.55 43.79
C ALA A 103 -5.51 -7.07 43.76
N LEU A 104 -5.09 -7.74 42.68
CA LEU A 104 -5.16 -9.20 42.55
C LEU A 104 -4.21 -9.94 43.50
N ARG A 105 -3.03 -9.36 43.79
CA ARG A 105 -2.04 -9.94 44.72
C ARG A 105 -2.39 -9.69 46.19
N ASN A 106 -3.30 -8.78 46.47
CA ASN A 106 -3.67 -8.43 47.84
C ASN A 106 -4.44 -9.59 48.48
N ARG A 107 -3.78 -10.34 49.38
CA ARG A 107 -4.47 -11.33 50.20
C ARG A 107 -5.48 -10.61 51.10
N GLU A 108 -6.72 -11.09 51.10
CA GLU A 108 -7.85 -10.51 51.84
C GLU A 108 -7.56 -10.38 53.35
N SER A 109 -6.76 -11.31 53.89
CA SER A 109 -6.26 -11.30 55.26
C SER A 109 -5.22 -10.22 55.58
N SER A 110 -4.47 -9.72 54.57
CA SER A 110 -3.47 -8.66 54.78
C SER A 110 -4.09 -7.27 54.82
N ARG A 111 -5.16 -7.04 54.04
CA ARG A 111 -5.88 -5.76 53.95
C ARG A 111 -7.35 -6.03 53.67
N PRO A 112 -8.18 -6.23 54.71
CA PRO A 112 -9.59 -6.59 54.56
C PRO A 112 -10.47 -5.46 54.01
N THR A 113 -9.98 -4.20 54.07
CA THR A 113 -10.76 -3.02 53.66
C THR A 113 -10.17 -2.31 52.45
N MET A 114 -11.05 -1.86 51.55
CA MET A 114 -10.68 -1.02 50.40
C MET A 114 -9.95 0.27 50.79
N ARG A 115 -10.23 0.81 52.00
CA ARG A 115 -9.53 1.99 52.54
C ARG A 115 -8.06 1.68 52.81
N GLY A 116 -7.75 0.55 53.45
CA GLY A 116 -6.36 0.13 53.72
C GLY A 116 -5.57 -0.13 52.44
N PHE A 117 -6.20 -0.74 51.43
CA PHE A 117 -5.60 -0.95 50.11
C PHE A 117 -5.31 0.38 49.38
N LYS A 118 -6.25 1.33 49.38
CA LYS A 118 -6.05 2.66 48.79
C LYS A 118 -4.94 3.46 49.47
N THR A 119 -4.79 3.34 50.80
CA THR A 119 -3.70 4.01 51.52
C THR A 119 -2.33 3.42 51.16
N ALA A 120 -2.22 2.08 51.11
CA ALA A 120 -0.98 1.40 50.75
C ALA A 120 -0.55 1.67 49.29
N ASN A 121 -1.52 1.69 48.37
CA ASN A 121 -1.30 2.01 46.95
C ASN A 121 -1.57 3.47 46.62
N GLY A 122 -1.50 4.37 47.60
CA GLY A 122 -1.85 5.79 47.45
C GLY A 122 -1.00 6.50 46.41
N ARG A 123 0.29 6.14 46.29
CA ARG A 123 1.19 6.68 45.27
C ARG A 123 0.74 6.32 43.85
N LEU A 124 0.43 5.04 43.59
CA LEU A 124 -0.09 4.60 42.30
C LEU A 124 -1.43 5.26 41.98
N GLY A 125 -2.33 5.39 42.97
CA GLY A 125 -3.60 6.09 42.80
C GLY A 125 -3.43 7.58 42.44
N GLN A 126 -2.47 8.27 43.07
CA GLN A 126 -2.14 9.67 42.74
C GLN A 126 -1.53 9.79 41.34
N GLU A 127 -0.65 8.88 40.95
CA GLU A 127 -0.05 8.84 39.62
C GLU A 127 -1.12 8.61 38.53
N ILE A 128 -2.06 7.69 38.76
CA ILE A 128 -3.23 7.47 37.88
C ILE A 128 -4.06 8.75 37.76
N GLY A 129 -4.41 9.39 38.89
CA GLY A 129 -5.22 10.62 38.87
C GLY A 129 -4.54 11.77 38.12
N ARG A 130 -3.23 11.95 38.31
CA ARG A 130 -2.43 12.94 37.56
C ARG A 130 -2.43 12.63 36.07
N GLN A 131 -2.26 11.36 35.72
CA GLN A 131 -2.20 10.91 34.33
C GLN A 131 -3.56 11.06 33.63
N GLN A 132 -4.65 10.74 34.33
CA GLN A 132 -6.01 10.92 33.83
C GLN A 132 -6.31 12.41 33.59
N SER A 133 -5.93 13.28 34.52
CA SER A 133 -6.04 14.74 34.34
C SER A 133 -5.27 15.25 33.11
N ARG A 134 -4.11 14.65 32.80
CA ARG A 134 -3.33 15.00 31.59
C ARG A 134 -4.06 14.57 30.31
N VAL A 135 -4.63 13.36 30.30
CA VAL A 135 -5.43 12.86 29.17
C VAL A 135 -6.64 13.77 28.93
N GLU A 136 -7.38 14.12 29.97
CA GLU A 136 -8.54 15.02 29.88
C GLU A 136 -8.17 16.41 29.34
N LYS A 137 -7.06 16.99 29.81
CA LYS A 137 -6.55 18.27 29.28
C LYS A 137 -6.21 18.18 27.80
N LEU A 138 -5.54 17.10 27.36
CA LEU A 138 -5.21 16.89 25.95
C LEU A 138 -6.46 16.67 25.09
N GLU A 139 -7.49 16.00 25.59
CA GLU A 139 -8.77 15.84 24.91
C GLU A 139 -9.51 17.17 24.76
N ALA A 140 -9.51 18.01 25.81
CA ALA A 140 -10.08 19.34 25.76
C ALA A 140 -9.35 20.23 24.73
N GLN A 141 -8.02 20.21 24.73
CA GLN A 141 -7.21 20.90 23.72
C GLN A 141 -7.51 20.38 22.30
N LEU A 142 -7.64 19.06 22.13
CA LEU A 142 -7.97 18.47 20.82
C LEU A 142 -9.34 18.91 20.32
N LYS A 143 -10.33 19.13 21.19
CA LYS A 143 -11.66 19.64 20.80
C LYS A 143 -11.60 21.08 20.29
N GLN A 144 -10.73 21.90 20.86
CA GLN A 144 -10.56 23.31 20.46
C GLN A 144 -9.80 23.47 19.13
N VAL A 145 -8.93 22.52 18.79
CA VAL A 145 -8.09 22.60 17.58
C VAL A 145 -8.88 22.14 16.34
N PRO A 146 -9.00 22.98 15.29
CA PRO A 146 -9.77 22.63 14.09
C PRO A 146 -9.19 21.40 13.38
N ALA A 147 -10.07 20.59 12.79
CA ALA A 147 -9.72 19.35 12.11
C ALA A 147 -8.88 19.57 10.84
N LYS A 148 -9.26 20.59 10.07
CA LYS A 148 -8.59 21.01 8.83
C LYS A 148 -8.29 22.50 8.88
N LEU A 149 -7.23 22.90 8.17
CA LEU A 149 -6.81 24.28 7.99
C LEU A 149 -6.46 24.49 6.51
N PRO A 150 -6.59 25.72 5.98
CA PRO A 150 -6.03 26.04 4.68
C PRO A 150 -4.52 25.79 4.65
N LEU A 151 -4.00 25.32 3.53
CA LEU A 151 -2.58 25.02 3.35
C LEU A 151 -1.68 26.23 3.66
N ALA A 152 -2.11 27.44 3.33
CA ALA A 152 -1.36 28.65 3.67
C ALA A 152 -1.09 28.81 5.19
N ALA A 153 -2.06 28.42 6.03
CA ALA A 153 -1.95 28.55 7.48
C ALA A 153 -0.91 27.58 8.09
N THR A 154 -0.54 26.51 7.38
CA THR A 154 0.47 25.56 7.88
C THR A 154 1.91 25.99 7.58
N PHE A 155 2.15 26.88 6.61
CA PHE A 155 3.48 27.23 6.12
C PHE A 155 4.05 28.57 6.64
N LYS A 156 3.47 29.13 7.72
CA LYS A 156 3.98 30.33 8.43
C LYS A 156 4.39 31.49 7.48
N GLY A 157 3.60 31.76 6.45
CA GLY A 157 3.85 32.87 5.50
C GLY A 157 4.76 32.54 4.32
N LYS A 158 5.23 31.29 4.16
CA LYS A 158 5.89 30.85 2.92
C LYS A 158 4.86 30.32 1.93
N SER A 159 5.02 30.65 0.64
CA SER A 159 4.21 30.07 -0.44
C SER A 159 4.46 28.56 -0.51
N PRO A 160 3.44 27.72 -0.27
CA PRO A 160 3.61 26.28 -0.35
C PRO A 160 3.88 25.87 -1.80
N LYS A 161 4.94 25.09 -2.01
CA LYS A 161 5.23 24.45 -3.30
C LYS A 161 4.90 22.97 -3.23
N LYS A 162 4.39 22.42 -4.33
CA LYS A 162 4.16 20.98 -4.51
C LYS A 162 5.02 20.50 -5.69
N VAL A 163 5.43 19.24 -5.65
CA VAL A 163 6.11 18.60 -6.78
C VAL A 163 5.13 18.53 -7.95
N HIS A 164 5.60 18.84 -9.16
CA HIS A 164 4.80 18.83 -10.37
C HIS A 164 4.16 17.44 -10.58
N ALA A 165 2.84 17.36 -10.35
CA ALA A 165 2.15 16.08 -10.25
C ALA A 165 1.99 15.38 -11.61
N GLU A 166 1.89 16.14 -12.70
CA GLU A 166 1.59 15.61 -14.03
C GLU A 166 2.72 14.73 -14.57
N THR A 167 3.98 15.13 -14.39
CA THR A 167 5.14 14.31 -14.79
C THR A 167 5.13 12.97 -14.05
N ARG A 168 4.85 13.00 -12.75
CA ARG A 168 4.74 11.78 -11.94
C ARG A 168 3.59 10.89 -12.40
N ARG A 169 2.42 11.47 -12.68
CA ARG A 169 1.25 10.73 -13.20
C ARG A 169 1.58 10.06 -14.52
N LEU A 170 2.19 10.78 -15.46
CA LEU A 170 2.56 10.25 -16.77
C LEU A 170 3.56 9.08 -16.65
N ILE A 171 4.61 9.24 -15.84
CA ILE A 171 5.60 8.18 -15.61
C ILE A 171 4.97 6.97 -14.90
N HIS A 172 4.05 7.18 -13.97
CA HIS A 172 3.30 6.08 -13.36
C HIS A 172 2.45 5.32 -14.39
N VAL A 173 1.82 6.00 -15.36
CA VAL A 173 1.08 5.35 -16.45
C VAL A 173 2.02 4.46 -17.27
N PHE A 174 3.18 4.96 -17.69
CA PHE A 174 4.16 4.14 -18.42
C PHE A 174 4.62 2.93 -17.62
N ARG A 175 4.96 3.13 -16.34
CA ARG A 175 5.37 2.07 -15.41
C ARG A 175 4.27 1.00 -15.24
N MET A 176 3.02 1.42 -15.10
CA MET A 176 1.86 0.51 -15.01
C MET A 176 1.63 -0.26 -16.31
N SER A 177 1.73 0.40 -17.46
CA SER A 177 1.60 -0.23 -18.78
C SER A 177 2.71 -1.25 -19.02
N ALA A 178 3.96 -0.90 -18.70
CA ALA A 178 5.10 -1.82 -18.78
C ALA A 178 4.89 -3.04 -17.87
N HIS A 179 4.43 -2.86 -16.64
CA HIS A 179 4.12 -3.98 -15.74
C HIS A 179 3.03 -4.91 -16.30
N ARG A 180 2.00 -4.34 -16.91
CA ARG A 180 0.93 -5.12 -17.55
C ARG A 180 1.48 -5.91 -18.73
N ALA A 181 2.30 -5.29 -19.58
CA ALA A 181 2.96 -5.96 -20.70
C ALA A 181 3.87 -7.11 -20.21
N GLU A 182 4.72 -6.87 -19.20
CA GLU A 182 5.54 -7.92 -18.58
C GLU A 182 4.70 -9.07 -18.02
N SER A 183 3.56 -8.74 -17.39
CA SER A 183 2.67 -9.74 -16.82
C SER A 183 2.02 -10.58 -17.92
N ALA A 184 1.63 -9.97 -19.05
CA ALA A 184 1.11 -10.68 -20.22
C ALA A 184 2.16 -11.59 -20.86
N LEU A 185 3.39 -11.10 -21.04
CA LEU A 185 4.51 -11.92 -21.55
C LEU A 185 4.76 -13.15 -20.68
N ARG A 186 4.72 -12.98 -19.36
CA ARG A 186 4.89 -14.08 -18.41
C ARG A 186 3.80 -15.16 -18.54
N GLU A 187 2.55 -14.80 -18.87
CA GLU A 187 1.49 -15.80 -19.05
C GLU A 187 1.74 -16.68 -20.29
N LEU A 188 2.44 -16.18 -21.30
CA LEU A 188 2.84 -16.96 -22.48
C LEU A 188 3.82 -18.09 -22.15
N PHE A 189 4.47 -18.06 -20.98
CA PHE A 189 5.38 -19.13 -20.56
C PHE A 189 4.66 -20.34 -19.99
N ARG A 190 3.37 -20.21 -19.64
CA ARG A 190 2.59 -21.23 -18.94
C ARG A 190 2.61 -22.60 -19.63
N PRO A 191 2.52 -22.73 -20.96
CA PRO A 191 2.49 -24.03 -21.63
C PRO A 191 3.85 -24.73 -21.65
N VAL A 192 4.95 -23.98 -21.66
CA VAL A 192 6.30 -24.50 -21.97
C VAL A 192 7.24 -24.54 -20.77
N TYR A 193 6.88 -23.91 -19.65
CA TYR A 193 7.78 -23.77 -18.52
C TYR A 193 7.10 -24.12 -17.18
N PRO A 194 7.39 -25.29 -16.58
CA PRO A 194 6.71 -25.76 -15.37
C PRO A 194 6.77 -24.78 -14.18
N ARG A 195 7.90 -24.07 -14.03
CA ARG A 195 8.13 -23.12 -12.93
C ARG A 195 7.70 -21.68 -13.27
N TRP A 196 6.86 -21.48 -14.28
CA TRP A 196 6.46 -20.15 -14.75
C TRP A 196 5.81 -19.31 -13.66
N ARG A 197 5.19 -19.87 -12.61
CA ARG A 197 4.64 -19.05 -11.53
C ARG A 197 5.71 -18.37 -10.66
N HIS A 198 6.90 -18.95 -10.59
CA HIS A 198 7.95 -18.54 -9.66
C HIS A 198 9.09 -17.78 -10.35
N GLU A 199 9.58 -18.27 -11.49
CA GLU A 199 10.82 -17.75 -12.10
C GLU A 199 10.57 -16.83 -13.32
N SER A 200 9.35 -16.82 -13.87
CA SER A 200 9.02 -16.10 -15.11
C SER A 200 9.28 -14.59 -15.07
N ARG A 201 9.06 -13.92 -13.93
CA ARG A 201 9.27 -12.47 -13.83
C ARG A 201 10.74 -12.10 -14.04
N GLU A 202 11.64 -12.81 -13.36
CA GLU A 202 13.07 -12.60 -13.54
C GLU A 202 13.54 -13.01 -14.94
N MET A 203 12.93 -14.06 -15.51
CA MET A 203 13.21 -14.48 -16.88
C MET A 203 12.80 -13.42 -17.93
N VAL A 204 11.58 -12.86 -17.85
CA VAL A 204 11.16 -11.74 -18.71
C VAL A 204 12.13 -10.57 -18.57
N ARG A 205 12.50 -10.19 -17.33
CA ARG A 205 13.46 -9.09 -17.11
C ARG A 205 14.82 -9.38 -17.73
N THR A 206 15.30 -10.62 -17.61
CA THR A 206 16.57 -11.04 -18.20
C THR A 206 16.52 -10.92 -19.72
N PHE A 207 15.43 -11.36 -20.35
CA PHE A 207 15.25 -11.26 -21.80
C PHE A 207 15.19 -9.80 -22.26
N LEU A 208 14.43 -8.95 -21.57
CA LEU A 208 14.33 -7.51 -21.90
C LEU A 208 15.66 -6.76 -21.72
N ASN A 209 16.56 -7.25 -20.88
CA ASN A 209 17.90 -6.69 -20.69
C ASN A 209 18.96 -7.41 -21.52
N SER A 210 18.60 -8.44 -22.29
CA SER A 210 19.54 -9.16 -23.14
C SER A 210 19.83 -8.36 -24.40
N SER A 211 21.07 -8.45 -24.89
CA SER A 211 21.46 -7.84 -26.14
C SER A 211 20.71 -8.47 -27.31
N GLY A 212 20.51 -7.68 -28.36
CA GLY A 212 19.85 -8.11 -29.58
C GLY A 212 20.02 -7.08 -30.68
N ASP A 213 19.71 -7.49 -31.89
CA ASP A 213 19.82 -6.68 -33.10
C ASP A 213 18.44 -6.23 -33.55
N LEU A 214 18.37 -5.00 -34.06
CA LEU A 214 17.18 -4.41 -34.64
C LEU A 214 17.48 -4.07 -36.10
N GLU A 215 16.76 -4.71 -37.01
CA GLU A 215 16.89 -4.49 -38.44
C GLU A 215 15.55 -4.00 -38.99
N VAL A 216 15.53 -2.79 -39.57
CA VAL A 216 14.36 -2.26 -40.27
C VAL A 216 14.44 -2.73 -41.73
N ARG A 217 13.41 -3.48 -42.15
CA ARG A 217 13.21 -3.91 -43.54
C ARG A 217 11.96 -3.22 -44.10
N ASP A 218 11.72 -3.36 -45.40
CA ASP A 218 10.54 -2.77 -46.04
C ASP A 218 9.23 -3.28 -45.40
N GLY A 219 8.67 -2.46 -44.52
CA GLY A 219 7.41 -2.73 -43.82
C GLY A 219 7.50 -3.67 -42.61
N GLU A 220 8.69 -4.14 -42.22
CA GLU A 220 8.89 -5.06 -41.10
C GLU A 220 10.04 -4.61 -40.20
N LEU A 221 9.85 -4.70 -38.87
CA LEU A 221 10.94 -4.58 -37.90
C LEU A 221 11.33 -5.98 -37.44
N ARG A 222 12.54 -6.42 -37.81
CA ARG A 222 13.09 -7.68 -37.33
C ARG A 222 13.87 -7.44 -36.05
N VAL A 223 13.48 -8.15 -35.00
CA VAL A 223 14.13 -8.13 -33.68
C VAL A 223 14.78 -9.48 -33.45
N THR A 224 16.11 -9.52 -33.40
CA THR A 224 16.88 -10.73 -33.10
C THR A 224 17.37 -10.65 -31.67
N LEU A 225 16.94 -11.58 -30.82
CA LEU A 225 17.38 -11.64 -29.42
C LEU A 225 18.48 -12.70 -29.26
N GLN A 226 19.53 -12.38 -28.51
CA GLN A 226 20.62 -13.33 -28.29
C GLN A 226 20.16 -14.55 -27.47
N ALA A 227 20.78 -15.69 -27.77
CA ALA A 227 20.62 -16.89 -26.98
C ALA A 227 21.05 -16.63 -25.52
N GLN A 228 20.34 -17.26 -24.59
CA GLN A 228 20.56 -17.09 -23.16
C GLN A 228 21.61 -18.10 -22.69
N ALA A 229 22.31 -17.78 -21.59
CA ALA A 229 23.37 -18.63 -21.05
C ALA A 229 22.93 -20.07 -20.74
N ALA A 230 21.64 -20.29 -20.43
CA ALA A 230 21.09 -21.61 -20.17
C ALA A 230 20.19 -22.08 -21.34
N PRO A 231 20.38 -23.30 -21.89
CA PRO A 231 19.63 -23.78 -23.06
C PRO A 231 18.11 -23.76 -22.88
N HIS A 232 17.62 -24.13 -21.69
CA HIS A 232 16.20 -24.11 -21.39
C HIS A 232 15.59 -22.69 -21.47
N ARG A 233 16.37 -21.65 -21.14
CA ARG A 233 15.91 -20.25 -21.25
C ARG A 233 15.84 -19.83 -22.72
N THR A 234 16.79 -20.26 -23.54
CA THR A 234 16.77 -20.02 -24.99
C THR A 234 15.55 -20.69 -25.65
N GLN A 235 15.19 -21.90 -25.23
CA GLN A 235 13.97 -22.58 -25.71
C GLN A 235 12.70 -21.81 -25.34
N VAL A 236 12.59 -21.34 -24.09
CA VAL A 236 11.45 -20.51 -23.65
C VAL A 236 11.41 -19.19 -24.41
N LEU A 237 12.55 -18.55 -24.66
CA LEU A 237 12.65 -17.32 -25.44
C LEU A 237 12.22 -17.54 -26.90
N ALA A 238 12.66 -18.62 -27.53
CA ALA A 238 12.23 -18.98 -28.89
C ALA A 238 10.71 -19.19 -28.96
N HIS A 239 10.12 -19.87 -27.97
CA HIS A 239 8.67 -20.02 -27.88
C HIS A 239 7.97 -18.67 -27.71
N LEU A 240 8.48 -17.79 -26.85
CA LEU A 240 7.96 -16.44 -26.68
C LEU A 240 7.97 -15.66 -27.99
N CYS A 241 9.09 -15.65 -28.72
CA CYS A 241 9.20 -14.99 -30.02
C CYS A 241 8.20 -15.55 -31.02
N ALA A 242 8.04 -16.88 -31.10
CA ALA A 242 7.05 -17.50 -31.95
C ALA A 242 5.61 -17.04 -31.61
N GLN A 243 5.25 -17.00 -30.32
CA GLN A 243 3.95 -16.50 -29.87
C GLN A 243 3.75 -15.02 -30.23
N LEU A 244 4.75 -14.17 -30.00
CA LEU A 244 4.68 -12.75 -30.34
C LEU A 244 4.51 -12.52 -31.85
N ASN A 245 5.18 -13.31 -32.69
CA ASN A 245 5.03 -13.22 -34.13
C ASN A 245 3.60 -13.54 -34.60
N THR A 246 2.85 -14.40 -33.87
CA THR A 246 1.44 -14.68 -34.21
C THR A 246 0.51 -13.48 -33.98
N LEU A 247 0.90 -12.53 -33.13
CA LEU A 247 0.11 -11.32 -32.86
C LEU A 247 0.06 -10.37 -34.06
N ASN A 248 0.94 -10.54 -35.06
CA ASN A 248 1.04 -9.67 -36.23
C ASN A 248 1.03 -8.18 -35.84
N ALA A 249 1.79 -7.85 -34.79
CA ALA A 249 1.75 -6.54 -34.16
C ALA A 249 2.20 -5.46 -35.16
N LYS A 250 1.30 -4.52 -35.46
CA LYS A 250 1.61 -3.38 -36.31
C LYS A 250 2.21 -2.27 -35.45
N PHE A 251 3.41 -1.81 -35.83
CA PHE A 251 3.99 -0.65 -35.18
C PHE A 251 3.02 0.54 -35.30
N PRO A 252 2.70 1.24 -34.19
CA PRO A 252 1.80 2.39 -34.27
C PRO A 252 2.45 3.45 -35.15
N ARG A 253 1.89 3.67 -36.35
CA ARG A 253 2.32 4.78 -37.20
C ARG A 253 1.98 6.08 -36.49
N LEU A 254 2.98 6.75 -35.93
CA LEU A 254 2.88 8.20 -35.71
C LEU A 254 2.76 8.81 -37.11
N ARG A 255 1.59 9.35 -37.47
CA ARG A 255 1.47 10.15 -38.69
C ARG A 255 2.46 11.31 -38.56
N PRO A 256 3.47 11.43 -39.43
CA PRO A 256 4.24 12.66 -39.50
C PRO A 256 3.26 13.76 -39.94
N GLY A 257 2.96 14.73 -39.07
CA GLY A 257 2.16 15.91 -39.43
C GLY A 257 0.69 15.93 -38.98
N ALA A 258 0.25 15.12 -38.02
CA ALA A 258 -1.00 15.43 -37.32
C ALA A 258 -0.74 16.60 -36.36
N PRO A 259 -1.29 17.81 -36.56
CA PRO A 259 -1.15 18.87 -35.58
C PRO A 259 -1.79 18.41 -34.27
N PHE A 260 -1.07 18.61 -33.16
CA PHE A 260 -1.69 18.57 -31.84
C PHE A 260 -2.80 19.63 -31.84
N ARG A 261 -4.06 19.18 -31.80
CA ARG A 261 -5.21 20.03 -31.49
C ARG A 261 -5.45 20.02 -29.99
#